data_AF-A0A1S2LWN2-F1
#
_entry.id   AF-A0A1S2LWN2-F1
#
_cell.length_a   1.000
_cell.length_b   1.000
_cell.length_c   1.000
_cell.angle_alpha   90.00
_cell.angle_beta   90.00
_cell.angle_gamma   90.00
#
_symmetry.space_group_name_H-M   'P 1'
#
loop_
_entity.id
_entity.type
_entity.pdbx_description
1 polymer ?
#
loop_
_entity_poly.entity_id
_entity_poly.type
_entity_poly.pdbx_seq_one_letter_code
_entity_poly.pdbx_strand_id
1 'polypeptide(L)'
;MAQLGKCFPTTLCCVNDAVCCDISVTVGTGPVDLYTNSTNFPVNGTFMVDNSNSSTGNVTLTDGTNAIDVAPGTCQAITYSDINNGESITWQTTAAADFKVSFSINYKF
;
A
#
# COMPACT_ATOMS: atom_id res chain seq x y z
N MET A 1 -3.02 21.41 6.28
CA MET A 1 -2.02 21.17 5.23
C MET A 1 -1.01 20.17 5.78
N ALA A 2 -0.94 18.97 5.22
CA ALA A 2 0.05 17.97 5.64
C ALA A 2 1.43 18.41 5.14
N GLN A 3 2.36 18.64 6.06
CA GLN A 3 3.74 19.01 5.76
C GLN A 3 4.52 17.73 5.43
N LEU A 4 4.72 17.45 4.15
CA LEU A 4 5.70 16.47 3.68
C LEU A 4 7.10 17.07 3.86
N GLY A 5 8.01 16.35 4.51
CA GLY A 5 9.45 16.68 4.53
C GLY A 5 9.99 17.38 5.78
N LYS A 6 9.85 16.77 6.97
CA LYS A 6 10.84 16.97 8.03
C LYS A 6 11.74 15.75 8.14
N CYS A 7 12.77 15.70 7.29
CA CYS A 7 13.97 14.90 7.58
C CYS A 7 14.59 15.46 8.87
N PHE A 8 14.45 14.73 9.97
CA PHE A 8 15.16 15.05 11.21
C PHE A 8 16.67 14.94 10.93
N PRO A 9 17.48 15.97 11.24
CA PRO A 9 18.92 15.80 11.22
C PRO A 9 19.33 15.23 12.58
N THR A 10 19.98 14.05 12.58
CA THR A 10 21.09 13.63 13.47
C THR A 10 21.18 12.13 13.81
N THR A 11 20.37 11.25 13.21
CA THR A 11 20.62 9.80 13.29
C THR A 11 20.35 9.12 11.96
N LEU A 12 21.35 8.38 11.45
CA LEU A 12 21.25 7.42 10.34
C LEU A 12 20.30 6.27 10.74
N CYS A 13 19.03 6.52 11.04
CA CYS A 13 18.16 5.47 11.64
C CYS A 13 16.82 5.26 10.96
N CYS A 14 16.48 5.97 9.89
CA CYS A 14 15.27 5.69 9.15
C CYS A 14 15.40 5.97 7.66
N VAL A 15 15.05 4.98 6.84
CA VAL A 15 14.82 5.17 5.40
C VAL A 15 13.32 5.37 5.22
N ASN A 16 12.97 6.41 4.47
CA ASN A 16 11.62 6.61 3.95
C ASN A 16 11.69 6.41 2.43
N ASP A 17 11.04 5.36 1.94
CA ASP A 17 10.88 5.12 0.50
C ASP A 17 9.42 5.40 0.14
N ALA A 18 9.21 6.01 -1.03
CA ALA A 18 7.91 6.33 -1.56
C ALA A 18 7.81 5.87 -3.02
N VAL A 19 6.89 4.93 -3.27
CA VAL A 19 6.65 4.37 -4.60
C VAL A 19 5.19 4.59 -4.97
N CYS A 20 4.93 4.85 -6.26
CA CYS A 20 3.59 4.94 -6.82
C CYS A 20 3.51 4.04 -8.06
N CYS A 21 2.47 3.21 -8.12
CA CYS A 21 2.20 2.29 -9.21
C CYS A 21 0.76 2.49 -9.71
N ASP A 22 0.60 2.56 -11.03
CA ASP A 22 -0.70 2.48 -11.70
C ASP A 22 -0.99 1.02 -12.04
N ILE A 23 -2.18 0.53 -11.70
CA ILE A 23 -2.60 -0.86 -11.89
C ILE A 23 -3.96 -0.88 -12.57
N SER A 24 -4.05 -1.58 -13.70
CA SER A 24 -5.31 -1.75 -14.43
C SER A 24 -5.57 -3.25 -14.67
N VAL A 25 -6.77 -3.68 -14.33
CA VAL A 25 -7.19 -5.09 -14.36
C VAL A 25 -8.54 -5.20 -15.04
N THR A 26 -8.64 -6.08 -16.04
CA THR A 26 -9.87 -6.23 -16.87
C THR A 26 -10.84 -7.29 -16.35
N VAL A 27 -10.36 -8.24 -15.55
CA VAL A 27 -11.18 -9.31 -14.94
C VAL A 27 -10.65 -9.55 -13.54
N GLY A 28 -11.55 -9.71 -12.56
CA GLY A 28 -11.17 -9.95 -11.18
C GLY A 28 -10.10 -11.03 -11.03
N THR A 29 -9.05 -10.71 -10.29
CA THR A 29 -7.94 -11.62 -9.98
C THR A 29 -7.96 -11.98 -8.52
N GLY A 30 -7.37 -13.14 -8.18
CA GLY A 30 -7.02 -13.43 -6.79
C GLY A 30 -6.01 -12.43 -6.22
N PRO A 31 -5.64 -12.57 -4.94
CA PRO A 31 -4.65 -11.72 -4.29
C PRO A 31 -3.35 -11.64 -5.09
N VAL A 32 -2.85 -10.41 -5.29
CA VAL A 32 -1.58 -10.12 -5.95
C VAL A 32 -0.70 -9.35 -4.97
N ASP A 33 0.56 -9.76 -4.85
CA ASP A 33 1.53 -9.10 -3.99
C ASP A 33 1.83 -7.68 -4.51
N LEU A 34 1.67 -6.69 -3.62
CA LEU A 34 2.05 -5.30 -3.86
C LEU A 34 3.44 -5.02 -3.29
N TYR A 35 3.68 -5.50 -2.07
CA TYR A 35 4.90 -5.32 -1.32
C TYR A 35 5.15 -6.56 -0.47
N THR A 36 6.38 -7.06 -0.49
CA THR A 36 6.83 -8.15 0.37
C THR A 36 8.04 -7.66 1.16
N ASN A 37 8.00 -7.80 2.49
CA ASN A 37 9.18 -7.51 3.29
C ASN A 37 10.17 -8.68 3.18
N SER A 38 11.27 -8.46 2.47
CA SER A 38 12.39 -9.41 2.37
C SER A 38 13.59 -9.04 3.25
N THR A 39 13.41 -8.12 4.19
CA THR A 39 14.45 -7.68 5.14
C THR A 39 14.36 -8.45 6.45
N ASN A 40 15.39 -8.37 7.29
CA ASN A 40 15.44 -9.07 8.58
C ASN A 40 14.91 -8.23 9.76
N PHE A 41 14.24 -7.12 9.49
CA PHE A 41 13.64 -6.24 10.50
C PHE A 41 12.20 -5.88 10.10
N PRO A 42 11.34 -5.51 11.07
CA PRO A 42 9.98 -5.09 10.79
C PRO A 42 9.95 -3.75 10.04
N VAL A 43 9.02 -3.64 9.09
CA VAL A 43 8.79 -2.44 8.30
C VAL A 43 7.40 -1.90 8.62
N ASN A 44 7.28 -0.59 8.83
CA ASN A 44 5.98 0.07 8.96
C ASN A 44 5.69 0.82 7.67
N GLY A 45 4.46 0.76 7.16
CA GLY A 45 4.12 1.42 5.90
C GLY A 45 2.71 1.97 5.86
N THR A 46 2.55 3.14 5.27
CA THR A 46 1.23 3.68 4.91
C THR A 46 1.02 3.52 3.43
N PHE A 47 -0.07 2.85 3.06
CA PHE A 47 -0.48 2.56 1.70
C PHE A 47 -1.76 3.33 1.40
N MET A 48 -1.77 4.11 0.33
CA MET A 48 -2.92 4.84 -0.18
C MET A 48 -3.33 4.22 -1.51
N VAL A 49 -4.61 3.89 -1.62
CA VAL A 49 -5.23 3.40 -2.85
C VAL A 49 -6.20 4.46 -3.34
N ASP A 50 -6.05 4.85 -4.59
CA ASP A 50 -6.98 5.71 -5.33
C ASP A 50 -7.66 4.86 -6.40
N ASN A 51 -8.94 4.53 -6.18
CA ASN A 51 -9.69 3.69 -7.10
C ASN A 51 -10.47 4.57 -8.08
N SER A 52 -10.17 4.45 -9.37
CA SER A 52 -10.76 5.31 -10.40
C SER A 52 -12.29 5.20 -10.45
N ASN A 53 -12.94 6.28 -10.89
CA ASN A 53 -14.38 6.27 -11.22
C ASN A 53 -14.73 5.31 -12.36
N SER A 54 -13.74 4.93 -13.20
CA SER A 54 -13.94 3.96 -14.29
C SER A 54 -13.98 2.51 -13.80
N SER A 55 -13.58 2.25 -12.56
CA SER A 55 -13.63 0.91 -11.97
C SER A 55 -15.06 0.42 -11.79
N THR A 56 -15.25 -0.88 -11.97
CA THR A 56 -16.56 -1.54 -11.85
C THR A 56 -16.75 -2.26 -10.51
N GLY A 57 -15.71 -2.32 -9.68
CA GLY A 57 -15.79 -2.87 -8.34
C GLY A 57 -14.73 -2.33 -7.38
N ASN A 58 -14.82 -2.78 -6.14
CA ASN A 58 -13.92 -2.37 -5.08
C ASN A 58 -12.53 -2.99 -5.27
N VAL A 59 -11.51 -2.26 -4.81
CA VAL A 59 -10.16 -2.77 -4.64
C VAL A 59 -9.93 -2.97 -3.15
N THR A 60 -9.59 -4.20 -2.77
CA THR A 60 -9.24 -4.55 -1.39
C THR A 60 -7.74 -4.56 -1.26
N LEU A 61 -7.19 -3.91 -0.23
CA LEU A 61 -5.79 -4.05 0.18
C LEU A 61 -5.73 -4.74 1.54
N THR A 62 -4.86 -5.72 1.72
CA THR A 62 -4.77 -6.52 2.96
C THR A 62 -3.37 -7.07 3.25
N ASP A 63 -3.02 -7.18 4.53
CA ASP A 63 -1.86 -7.93 5.04
C ASP A 63 -2.24 -9.37 5.49
N GLY A 64 -3.50 -9.77 5.27
CA GLY A 64 -4.08 -11.03 5.75
C GLY A 64 -4.86 -10.90 7.07
N THR A 65 -4.65 -9.82 7.83
CA THR A 65 -5.32 -9.54 9.12
C THR A 65 -6.17 -8.26 9.05
N ASN A 66 -5.59 -7.18 8.55
CA ASN A 66 -6.18 -5.87 8.38
C ASN A 66 -6.46 -5.64 6.90
N ALA A 67 -7.65 -5.14 6.58
CA ALA A 67 -8.04 -4.85 5.21
C ALA A 67 -8.77 -3.52 5.09
N ILE A 68 -8.62 -2.89 3.93
CA ILE A 68 -9.48 -1.79 3.48
C ILE A 68 -10.10 -2.12 2.14
N ASP A 69 -11.37 -1.75 1.97
CA ASP A 69 -12.07 -1.79 0.69
C ASP A 69 -12.24 -0.38 0.16
N VAL A 70 -11.71 -0.13 -1.03
CA VAL A 70 -11.76 1.17 -1.69
C VAL A 70 -12.74 1.10 -2.85
N ALA A 71 -13.88 1.78 -2.70
CA ALA A 71 -14.93 1.83 -3.71
C ALA A 71 -14.50 2.67 -4.93
N PRO A 72 -15.07 2.42 -6.13
CA PRO A 72 -14.81 3.26 -7.30
C PRO A 72 -15.06 4.75 -7.02
N GLY A 73 -14.14 5.59 -7.49
CA GLY A 73 -14.21 7.04 -7.30
C GLY A 73 -13.76 7.54 -5.92
N THR A 74 -13.22 6.66 -5.09
CA THR A 74 -12.76 7.00 -3.74
C THR A 74 -11.28 6.71 -3.55
N CYS A 75 -10.69 7.41 -2.61
CA CYS A 75 -9.34 7.13 -2.15
C CYS A 75 -9.34 6.88 -0.65
N GLN A 76 -8.57 5.89 -0.21
CA GLN A 76 -8.39 5.56 1.20
C GLN A 76 -6.94 5.18 1.46
N ALA A 77 -6.52 5.35 2.71
CA ALA A 77 -5.19 4.93 3.15
C ALA A 77 -5.29 4.03 4.38
N ILE A 78 -4.38 3.08 4.47
CA ILE A 78 -4.19 2.19 5.61
C ILE A 78 -2.73 2.20 6.02
N THR A 79 -2.48 2.18 7.32
CA THR A 79 -1.14 1.98 7.87
C THR A 79 -1.04 0.57 8.40
N TYR A 80 -0.08 -0.18 7.87
CA TYR A 80 0.33 -1.48 8.39
C TYR A 80 1.56 -1.28 9.26
N SER A 81 1.49 -1.78 10.48
CA SER A 81 2.59 -1.78 11.43
C SER A 81 3.23 -3.15 11.50
N ASP A 82 4.53 -3.19 11.77
CA ASP A 82 5.29 -4.42 12.03
C ASP A 82 5.16 -5.50 10.94
N ILE A 83 5.24 -5.10 9.66
CA ILE A 83 5.31 -6.04 8.53
C ILE A 83 6.62 -6.82 8.67
N ASN A 84 6.54 -8.10 9.03
CA ASN A 84 7.70 -8.95 9.33
C ASN A 84 8.30 -9.59 8.07
N ASN A 85 9.49 -10.18 8.21
CA ASN A 85 10.16 -10.87 7.12
C ASN A 85 9.27 -12.00 6.56
N GLY A 86 9.00 -11.96 5.26
CA GLY A 86 8.15 -12.90 4.55
C GLY A 86 6.66 -12.52 4.51
N GLU A 87 6.24 -11.48 5.23
CA GLU A 87 4.88 -10.96 5.14
C GLU A 87 4.72 -10.06 3.90
N SER A 88 3.51 -10.09 3.34
CA SER A 88 3.18 -9.35 2.12
C SER A 88 1.89 -8.56 2.27
N ILE A 89 1.91 -7.35 1.71
CA ILE A 89 0.71 -6.56 1.47
C ILE A 89 0.22 -6.93 0.08
N THR A 90 -1.02 -7.36 -0.01
CA THR A 90 -1.65 -7.82 -1.25
C THR A 90 -2.84 -6.94 -1.59
N TRP A 91 -3.12 -6.82 -2.89
CA TRP A 91 -4.38 -6.26 -3.39
C TRP A 91 -5.19 -7.32 -4.11
N GLN A 92 -6.52 -7.15 -4.14
CA GLN A 92 -7.42 -7.98 -4.95
C GLN A 92 -8.65 -7.19 -5.39
N THR A 93 -9.29 -7.67 -6.45
CA THR A 93 -10.61 -7.19 -6.88
C THR A 93 -11.36 -8.31 -7.58
N THR A 94 -12.68 -8.34 -7.44
CA THR A 94 -13.55 -9.32 -8.13
C THR A 94 -14.12 -8.79 -9.45
N ALA A 95 -13.82 -7.53 -9.80
CA ALA A 95 -14.33 -6.87 -11.00
C ALA A 95 -13.19 -6.17 -11.76
N ALA A 96 -13.51 -5.54 -12.89
CA ALA A 96 -12.54 -4.69 -13.57
C ALA A 96 -12.26 -3.43 -12.73
N ALA A 97 -10.98 -3.09 -12.57
CA ALA A 97 -10.54 -1.96 -11.77
C ALA A 97 -9.35 -1.26 -12.42
N ASP A 98 -9.32 0.06 -12.30
CA ASP A 98 -8.20 0.92 -12.65
C ASP A 98 -7.88 1.77 -11.42
N PHE A 99 -6.72 1.56 -10.81
CA PHE A 99 -6.41 2.16 -9.53
C PHE A 99 -4.92 2.46 -9.39
N LYS A 100 -4.62 3.42 -8.53
CA LYS A 100 -3.25 3.80 -8.19
C LYS A 100 -2.97 3.38 -6.77
N VAL A 101 -1.79 2.82 -6.52
CA VAL A 101 -1.32 2.59 -5.16
C VAL A 101 -0.05 3.37 -4.93
N SER A 102 -0.06 4.20 -3.89
CA SER A 102 1.10 4.92 -3.39
C SER A 102 1.43 4.45 -2.00
N PHE A 103 2.69 4.18 -1.69
CA PHE A 103 3.07 3.78 -0.34
C PHE A 103 4.33 4.48 0.14
N SER A 104 4.36 4.77 1.44
CA SER A 104 5.55 5.22 2.16
C SER A 104 5.92 4.19 3.20
N ILE A 105 7.12 3.63 3.11
CA ILE A 105 7.66 2.67 4.09
C ILE A 105 8.70 3.34 4.97
N ASN A 106 8.70 2.99 6.25
CA ASN A 106 9.63 3.46 7.26
C ASN A 106 10.19 2.27 8.02
N TYR A 107 11.52 2.15 8.03
CA TYR A 107 12.21 1.09 8.76
C TYR A 107 13.48 1.62 9.43
N LYS A 108 13.88 0.95 10.51
CA LYS A 108 15.13 1.20 11.22
C LYS A 108 16.03 -0.02 11.09
N PHE A 109 17.30 0.19 10.80
CA PHE A 109 18.34 -0.84 10.78
C PHE A 109 19.21 -0.75 12.04
#